data_AF-A0A1R1X0P9-F1
#
_entry.id   AF-A0A1R1X0P9-F1
#
_cell.length_a   1.000
_cell.length_b   1.000
_cell.length_c   1.000
_cell.angle_alpha   90.00
_cell.angle_beta   90.00
_cell.angle_gamma   90.00
#
_symmetry.space_group_name_H-M   'P 1'
#
loop_
_entity.id
_entity.type
_entity.pdbx_description
1 polymer ?
#
loop_
_entity_poly.entity_id
_entity_poly.type
_entity_poly.pdbx_seq_one_letter_code
_entity_poly.pdbx_strand_id
1 'polypeptide(L)'
;MDVTKANFQKVKLDFEKSINDSELISIDLEMTGLWDSFYSKANSIDNMQMKYEKIKNAAEKFQIIQFGVCTFHKKIVQDYYGSASDNSNNSEDSTNDSHRKKRSRISEKPKKNEYFEARPLNFYVYPSNKIGIFRKERVFSILNTAFEFLAENSFDFNKWVYQGKKYYRS
;
A
#
# COMPACT_ATOMS: atom_id res chain seq x y z
N MET A 1 -6.53 7.14 0.46
CA MET A 1 -7.22 8.12 1.35
C MET A 1 -6.21 8.73 2.31
N ASP A 2 -6.27 10.04 2.53
CA ASP A 2 -5.42 10.70 3.52
C ASP A 2 -5.94 10.50 4.94
N VAL A 3 -5.06 10.05 5.82
CA VAL A 3 -5.34 9.83 7.24
C VAL A 3 -4.59 10.87 8.06
N THR A 4 -5.35 11.68 8.78
CA THR A 4 -4.87 12.74 9.65
C THR A 4 -5.32 12.48 11.09
N LYS A 5 -4.87 13.29 12.04
CA LYS A 5 -5.28 13.20 13.45
C LYS A 5 -6.81 13.27 13.63
N ALA A 6 -7.54 13.92 12.72
CA ALA A 6 -8.98 14.13 12.81
C ALA A 6 -9.79 12.87 12.44
N ASN A 7 -9.36 12.12 11.42
CA ASN A 7 -10.06 10.91 10.96
C ASN A 7 -9.40 9.60 11.42
N PHE A 8 -8.21 9.66 12.03
CA PHE A 8 -7.44 8.47 12.44
C PHE A 8 -8.28 7.45 13.22
N GLN A 9 -9.07 7.87 14.21
CA GLN A 9 -9.84 6.93 15.04
C GLN A 9 -10.93 6.20 14.25
N LYS A 10 -11.58 6.90 13.31
CA LYS A 10 -12.58 6.29 12.42
C LYS A 10 -11.92 5.29 11.48
N VAL A 11 -10.79 5.66 10.88
CA VAL A 11 -10.07 4.82 9.92
C VAL A 11 -9.41 3.62 10.59
N LYS A 12 -8.95 3.77 11.84
CA LYS A 12 -8.22 2.72 12.58
C LYS A 12 -8.95 1.39 12.61
N LEU A 13 -10.26 1.39 12.90
CA LEU A 13 -11.03 0.16 13.03
C LEU A 13 -11.13 -0.61 11.71
N ASP A 14 -11.42 0.09 10.62
CA ASP A 14 -11.52 -0.51 9.29
C ASP A 14 -10.14 -0.93 8.77
N PHE A 15 -9.10 -0.16 9.10
CA PHE A 15 -7.73 -0.48 8.74
C PHE A 15 -7.21 -1.73 9.47
N GLU A 16 -7.48 -1.89 10.76
CA GLU A 16 -7.12 -3.09 11.53
C GLU A 16 -7.76 -4.35 10.94
N LYS A 17 -9.03 -4.29 10.55
CA LYS A 17 -9.70 -5.37 9.82
C LYS A 17 -9.05 -5.62 8.46
N SER A 18 -8.81 -4.55 7.70
CA SER A 18 -8.19 -4.63 6.37
C SER A 18 -6.80 -5.24 6.39
N ILE A 19 -6.00 -5.01 7.45
CA ILE A 19 -4.71 -5.67 7.66
C ILE A 19 -4.91 -7.18 7.84
N ASN A 20 -5.80 -7.58 8.75
CA ASN A 20 -6.03 -8.99 9.08
C ASN A 20 -6.58 -9.80 7.91
N ASP A 21 -7.43 -9.18 7.08
CA ASP A 21 -8.09 -9.83 5.95
C ASP A 21 -7.27 -9.78 4.64
N SER A 22 -6.14 -9.06 4.62
CA SER A 22 -5.34 -8.88 3.41
C SER A 22 -4.38 -10.03 3.13
N GLU A 23 -4.14 -10.29 1.85
CA GLU A 23 -3.17 -11.29 1.38
C GLU A 23 -1.75 -10.70 1.25
N LEU A 24 -1.69 -9.40 0.99
CA LEU A 24 -0.46 -8.65 0.81
C LEU A 24 -0.62 -7.23 1.36
N ILE A 25 0.45 -6.72 1.95
CA ILE A 25 0.57 -5.34 2.40
C ILE A 25 1.80 -4.73 1.75
N SER A 26 1.65 -3.58 1.10
CA SER A 26 2.77 -2.74 0.67
C SER A 26 2.87 -1.49 1.55
N ILE A 27 4.09 -1.02 1.76
CA ILE A 27 4.40 0.18 2.55
C ILE A 27 5.32 1.06 1.73
N ASP A 28 5.12 2.38 1.82
CA ASP A 28 6.00 3.39 1.25
C ASP A 28 6.10 4.61 2.18
N LEU A 29 7.20 5.35 2.12
CA LEU A 29 7.51 6.43 3.08
C LEU A 29 7.93 7.70 2.37
N GLU A 30 7.35 8.82 2.80
CA GLU A 30 7.88 10.15 2.48
C GLU A 30 8.73 10.65 3.64
N MET A 31 9.91 11.18 3.32
CA MET A 31 10.93 11.57 4.29
C MET A 31 11.46 12.97 4.05
N THR A 32 11.89 13.66 5.11
CA THR A 32 12.51 14.99 5.00
C THR A 32 13.88 15.00 4.33
N GLY A 33 14.45 13.83 4.04
CA GLY A 33 15.71 13.65 3.37
C GLY A 33 16.19 12.20 3.41
N LEU A 34 17.26 11.93 2.66
CA LEU A 34 17.80 10.57 2.45
C LEU A 34 19.31 10.46 2.73
N TRP A 35 20.04 11.57 2.69
CA TRP A 35 21.48 11.68 2.93
C TRP A 35 21.84 13.14 3.20
N ASP A 36 22.97 13.40 3.85
CA ASP A 36 23.46 14.76 4.15
C ASP A 36 24.81 15.10 3.51
N SER A 37 25.45 14.12 2.89
CA SER A 37 26.74 14.24 2.21
C SER A 37 26.92 13.12 1.19
N PHE A 38 27.80 13.32 0.20
CA PHE A 38 28.13 12.27 -0.76
C PHE A 38 28.67 10.99 -0.10
N TYR A 39 29.37 11.13 1.03
CA TYR A 39 29.88 10.00 1.81
C TYR A 39 28.76 9.22 2.51
N SER A 40 27.71 9.91 2.97
CA SER A 40 26.54 9.28 3.60
C SER A 40 25.61 8.60 2.59
N LYS A 41 25.79 8.85 1.28
CA LYS A 41 24.97 8.21 0.25
C LYS A 41 25.42 6.76 0.06
N ALA A 42 24.47 5.83 0.20
CA ALA A 42 24.70 4.42 -0.11
C ALA A 42 25.02 4.27 -1.60
N ASN A 43 26.03 3.46 -1.92
CA ASN A 43 26.50 3.27 -3.28
C ASN A 43 26.83 1.77 -3.53
N SER A 44 27.20 1.45 -4.77
CA SER A 44 27.41 0.07 -5.22
C SER A 44 28.68 -0.59 -4.66
N ILE A 45 29.69 0.20 -4.28
CA ILE A 45 30.97 -0.32 -3.76
C ILE A 45 30.93 -0.58 -2.24
N ASP A 46 29.91 -0.08 -1.54
CA ASP A 46 29.73 -0.31 -0.11
C ASP A 46 29.46 -1.80 0.20
N ASN A 47 30.11 -2.32 1.25
CA ASN A 47 29.72 -3.59 1.85
C ASN A 47 28.41 -3.44 2.65
N MET A 48 27.83 -4.56 3.10
CA MET A 48 26.53 -4.53 3.80
C MET A 48 26.55 -3.74 5.10
N GLN A 49 27.66 -3.77 5.85
CA GLN A 49 27.79 -3.01 7.09
C GLN A 49 27.83 -1.50 6.81
N MET A 50 28.60 -1.07 5.81
CA MET A 50 28.66 0.34 5.41
C MET A 50 27.30 0.84 4.92
N LYS A 51 26.57 0.04 4.13
CA LYS A 51 25.21 0.37 3.68
C LYS A 51 24.27 0.55 4.87
N TYR A 52 24.30 -0.40 5.81
CA TYR A 52 23.50 -0.32 7.03
C TYR A 52 23.80 0.96 7.82
N GLU A 53 25.08 1.27 8.06
CA GLU A 53 25.47 2.47 8.81
C GLU A 53 25.01 3.76 8.13
N LYS A 54 25.17 3.86 6.81
CA LYS A 54 24.69 5.01 6.03
C LYS A 54 23.18 5.18 6.13
N ILE A 55 22.41 4.11 5.92
CA ILE A 55 20.94 4.14 6.00
C ILE A 55 20.48 4.45 7.43
N LYS A 56 21.11 3.84 8.45
CA LYS A 56 20.84 4.12 9.85
C LYS A 56 21.08 5.59 10.19
N ASN A 57 22.23 6.14 9.77
CA ASN A 57 22.58 7.53 9.99
C ASN A 57 21.55 8.48 9.33
N ALA A 58 21.08 8.16 8.11
CA ALA A 58 20.02 8.90 7.46
C ALA A 58 18.70 8.81 8.23
N ALA A 59 18.28 7.61 8.62
CA ALA A 59 17.04 7.37 9.37
C ALA A 59 17.03 7.99 10.78
N GLU A 60 18.21 8.22 11.38
CA GLU A 60 18.35 8.91 12.66
C GLU A 60 18.29 10.44 12.53
N LYS A 61 18.63 10.98 11.35
CA LYS A 61 18.66 12.43 11.07
C LYS A 61 17.36 12.94 10.44
N PHE A 62 16.84 12.23 9.45
CA PHE A 62 15.67 12.64 8.68
C PHE A 62 14.39 12.04 9.23
N GLN A 63 13.28 12.71 8.97
CA GLN A 63 11.99 12.42 9.57
C GLN A 63 11.05 11.84 8.51
N ILE A 64 10.40 10.71 8.80
CA ILE A 64 9.22 10.24 8.07
C ILE A 64 8.08 11.22 8.31
N ILE A 65 7.47 11.74 7.25
CA ILE A 65 6.39 12.75 7.31
C ILE A 65 5.05 12.21 6.81
N GLN A 66 5.10 11.18 5.97
CA GLN A 66 3.94 10.42 5.53
C GLN A 66 4.28 8.93 5.46
N PHE A 67 3.34 8.10 5.89
CA PHE A 67 3.41 6.64 5.85
C PHE A 67 2.30 6.13 4.93
N GLY A 68 2.68 5.72 3.72
CA GLY A 68 1.79 5.06 2.76
C GLY A 68 1.68 3.57 3.08
N VAL A 69 0.45 3.05 3.08
CA VAL A 69 0.19 1.62 3.24
C VAL A 69 -0.96 1.20 2.34
N CYS A 70 -0.79 0.08 1.65
CA CYS A 70 -1.84 -0.48 0.81
C CYS A 70 -2.06 -1.95 1.17
N THR A 71 -3.29 -2.29 1.53
CA THR A 71 -3.69 -3.68 1.75
C THR A 71 -4.35 -4.22 0.48
N PHE A 72 -3.96 -5.42 0.05
CA PHE A 72 -4.48 -6.08 -1.15
C PHE A 72 -5.35 -7.28 -0.77
N HIS A 73 -6.58 -7.30 -1.29
CA HIS A 73 -7.60 -8.30 -0.98
C HIS A 73 -7.92 -9.11 -2.21
N LYS A 74 -7.75 -10.44 -2.15
CA LYS A 74 -8.07 -11.31 -3.28
C LYS A 74 -9.58 -11.38 -3.51
N LYS A 75 -10.01 -11.14 -4.74
CA LYS A 75 -11.41 -11.23 -5.18
C LYS A 75 -11.52 -12.19 -6.36
N ILE A 76 -12.63 -12.91 -6.41
CA ILE A 76 -12.99 -13.79 -7.51
C ILE A 76 -14.07 -13.09 -8.32
N VAL A 77 -13.89 -13.02 -9.64
CA VAL A 77 -14.96 -12.61 -10.55
C VAL A 77 -16.01 -13.73 -10.53
N GLN A 78 -17.19 -13.43 -9.99
CA GLN A 78 -18.37 -14.26 -10.20
C GLN A 78 -18.93 -13.91 -11.58
N ASP A 79 -18.94 -14.88 -12.49
CA ASP A 79 -19.57 -14.73 -13.78
C ASP A 79 -21.07 -14.45 -13.56
N TYR A 80 -21.48 -13.21 -13.83
CA TYR A 80 -22.88 -12.80 -13.83
C TYR A 80 -23.54 -13.34 -15.12
N TYR A 81 -23.72 -14.66 -15.21
CA TYR A 81 -24.75 -15.18 -16.11
C TYR A 81 -26.10 -14.88 -15.47
N GLY A 82 -26.70 -13.78 -15.93
CA GLY A 82 -28.09 -13.49 -15.64
C GLY A 82 -28.94 -14.71 -15.95
N SER A 83 -29.81 -15.08 -15.02
CA SER A 83 -30.85 -16.08 -15.22
C SER A 83 -31.82 -15.55 -16.28
N ALA A 84 -31.49 -15.71 -17.55
CA ALA A 84 -32.46 -15.66 -18.62
C ALA A 84 -33.29 -16.95 -18.50
N SER A 85 -34.52 -16.78 -18.01
CA SER A 85 -35.56 -17.80 -18.09
C SER A 85 -35.93 -18.02 -19.56
N ASP A 86 -35.25 -18.96 -20.22
CA ASP A 86 -35.67 -19.46 -21.53
C ASP A 86 -36.83 -20.44 -21.35
N ASN A 87 -38.04 -19.91 -21.47
CA ASN A 87 -39.26 -20.66 -21.76
C ASN A 87 -39.47 -20.65 -23.28
N SER A 88 -39.19 -21.76 -23.97
CA SER A 88 -40.05 -22.28 -25.04
C SER A 88 -39.48 -23.56 -25.68
N ASN A 89 -40.15 -24.67 -25.35
CA ASN A 89 -40.72 -25.69 -26.22
C ASN A 89 -39.91 -26.31 -27.37
N ASN A 90 -39.71 -27.62 -27.17
CA ASN A 90 -39.46 -28.70 -28.12
C ASN A 90 -40.09 -28.55 -29.51
N SER A 91 -39.30 -28.92 -30.52
CA SER A 91 -39.79 -29.72 -31.65
C SER A 91 -38.69 -30.70 -32.07
N GLU A 92 -38.99 -31.98 -31.95
CA GLU A 92 -38.20 -33.11 -32.44
C GLU A 92 -38.13 -33.07 -33.97
N ASP A 93 -36.94 -33.30 -34.54
CA ASP A 93 -36.87 -34.11 -35.76
C ASP A 93 -35.52 -34.84 -35.84
N SER A 94 -35.63 -36.10 -36.22
CA SER A 94 -34.59 -37.12 -36.20
C SER A 94 -34.10 -37.39 -37.60
N THR A 95 -32.79 -37.33 -37.83
CA THR A 95 -32.13 -38.18 -38.83
C THR A 95 -30.67 -38.42 -38.45
N ASN A 96 -30.28 -39.70 -38.57
CA ASN A 96 -28.96 -40.29 -38.34
C ASN A 96 -27.88 -39.67 -39.23
N ASP A 97 -26.61 -39.64 -38.77
CA ASP A 97 -25.55 -40.52 -39.32
C ASP A 97 -24.16 -40.29 -38.67
N SER A 98 -23.41 -41.40 -38.65
CA SER A 98 -21.96 -41.62 -38.71
C SER A 98 -20.99 -41.07 -37.64
N HIS A 99 -20.52 -42.04 -36.86
CA HIS A 99 -19.16 -42.24 -36.33
C HIS A 99 -18.13 -41.11 -36.54
N ARG A 100 -17.97 -40.27 -35.52
CA ARG A 100 -16.72 -39.55 -35.26
C ARG A 100 -16.33 -39.71 -33.79
N LYS A 101 -15.30 -40.50 -33.51
CA LYS A 101 -14.67 -40.61 -32.18
C LYS A 101 -14.25 -39.21 -31.71
N LYS A 102 -15.08 -38.55 -30.89
CA LYS A 102 -14.74 -37.30 -30.19
C LYS A 102 -13.60 -37.64 -29.22
N ARG A 103 -12.38 -37.19 -29.54
CA ARG A 103 -11.32 -37.03 -28.54
C ARG A 103 -11.91 -36.26 -27.37
N SER A 104 -11.96 -36.87 -26.19
CA SER A 104 -12.34 -36.21 -24.95
C SER A 104 -11.35 -35.08 -24.70
N ARG A 105 -11.74 -33.84 -25.03
CA ARG A 105 -11.06 -32.66 -24.49
C ARG A 105 -11.19 -32.80 -22.98
N ILE A 106 -10.07 -33.02 -22.30
CA ILE A 106 -9.98 -32.81 -20.86
C ILE A 106 -10.47 -31.37 -20.67
N SER A 107 -11.63 -31.21 -20.05
CA SER A 107 -12.17 -29.91 -19.71
C SER A 107 -11.23 -29.28 -18.69
N GLU A 108 -10.34 -28.41 -19.14
CA GLU A 108 -9.64 -27.51 -18.25
C GLU A 108 -10.72 -26.77 -17.45
N LYS A 109 -10.72 -26.97 -16.13
CA LYS A 109 -11.62 -26.24 -15.23
C LYS A 109 -11.44 -24.75 -15.53
N PRO A 110 -12.52 -23.97 -15.64
CA PRO A 110 -12.41 -22.55 -15.94
C PRO A 110 -11.51 -21.90 -14.89
N LYS A 111 -10.43 -21.25 -15.33
CA LYS A 111 -9.62 -20.40 -14.46
C LYS A 111 -10.57 -19.37 -13.88
N LYS A 112 -10.81 -19.44 -12.56
CA LYS A 112 -11.48 -18.35 -11.86
C LYS A 112 -10.68 -17.09 -12.15
N ASN A 113 -11.31 -16.10 -12.76
CA ASN A 113 -10.67 -14.81 -12.96
C ASN A 113 -10.53 -14.17 -11.57
N GLU A 114 -9.30 -14.13 -11.08
CA GLU A 114 -8.95 -13.57 -9.78
C GLU A 114 -8.31 -12.20 -9.98
N TYR A 115 -8.64 -11.25 -9.12
CA TYR A 115 -7.99 -9.93 -9.08
C TYR A 115 -7.75 -9.52 -7.63
N PHE A 116 -6.93 -8.49 -7.43
CA PHE A 116 -6.70 -7.89 -6.12
C PHE A 116 -7.38 -6.54 -6.03
N GLU A 117 -8.16 -6.34 -4.98
CA GLU A 117 -8.69 -5.04 -4.58
C GLU A 117 -7.66 -4.34 -3.68
N ALA A 118 -7.07 -3.25 -4.17
CA ALA A 118 -6.10 -2.45 -3.45
C ALA A 118 -6.80 -1.38 -2.60
N ARG A 119 -6.40 -1.22 -1.34
CA ARG A 119 -6.93 -0.22 -0.42
C ARG A 119 -5.81 0.67 0.14
N PRO A 120 -5.40 1.72 -0.60
CA PRO A 120 -4.29 2.59 -0.21
C PRO A 120 -4.70 3.68 0.81
N LEU A 121 -3.88 3.85 1.84
CA LEU A 121 -3.98 4.87 2.88
C LEU A 121 -2.67 5.64 3.01
N ASN A 122 -2.75 6.96 3.15
CA ASN A 122 -1.61 7.86 3.34
C ASN A 122 -1.71 8.53 4.71
N PHE A 123 -0.94 8.06 5.68
CA PHE A 123 -0.95 8.60 7.03
C PHE A 123 0.01 9.77 7.15
N TYR A 124 -0.51 10.97 7.38
CA TYR A 124 0.32 12.11 7.77
C TYR A 124 0.73 11.95 9.22
N VAL A 125 2.03 11.93 9.50
CA VAL A 125 2.58 11.64 10.84
C VAL A 125 3.48 12.78 11.30
N TYR A 126 3.27 13.23 12.54
CA TYR A 126 4.06 14.34 13.11
C TYR A 126 4.71 13.89 14.43
N PRO A 127 6.02 14.14 14.63
CA PRO A 127 6.66 13.72 15.86
C PRO A 127 6.10 14.49 17.06
N SER A 128 5.74 13.78 18.13
CA SER A 128 5.39 14.44 19.39
C SER A 128 6.58 14.47 20.33
N ASN A 129 6.76 15.59 21.01
CA ASN A 129 7.58 15.66 22.22
C ASN A 129 6.86 14.91 23.35
N LYS A 130 7.60 14.12 24.14
CA LYS A 130 7.05 13.50 25.35
C LYS A 130 6.64 14.62 26.32
N ILE A 131 5.49 14.47 26.97
CA ILE A 131 5.01 15.40 28.01
C ILE A 131 5.66 14.96 29.34
N GLY A 132 6.29 15.88 30.07
CA GLY A 132 6.91 15.60 31.37
C GLY A 132 8.20 16.40 31.62
N ILE A 133 8.84 16.15 32.76
CA ILE A 133 10.05 16.87 33.22
C ILE A 133 11.30 16.49 32.40
N PHE A 134 11.33 15.26 31.84
CA PHE A 134 12.41 14.79 30.96
C PHE A 134 12.05 14.97 29.47
N ARG A 135 11.78 16.21 29.05
CA ARG A 135 11.58 16.54 27.63
C ARG A 135 12.90 16.40 26.87
N LYS A 136 12.97 15.44 25.96
CA LYS A 136 13.97 15.47 24.88
C LYS A 136 13.30 16.07 23.65
N GLU A 137 13.70 17.28 23.28
CA GLU A 137 13.24 17.94 22.06
C GLU A 137 13.63 17.07 20.86
N ARG A 138 12.70 16.87 19.93
CA ARG A 138 13.03 16.18 18.70
C ARG A 138 13.58 17.17 17.69
N VAL A 139 14.87 17.05 17.42
CA VAL A 139 15.54 17.72 16.31
C VAL A 139 15.64 16.73 15.15
N PHE A 140 15.26 17.17 13.95
CA PHE A 140 15.44 16.43 12.70
C PHE A 140 15.97 17.37 11.62
N SER A 141 16.65 16.80 10.64
CA SER A 141 17.19 17.53 9.49
C SER A 141 16.21 17.55 8.32
N ILE A 142 16.37 18.54 7.46
CA ILE A 142 15.69 18.64 6.17
C ILE A 142 16.76 18.70 5.08
N LEU A 143 16.61 17.86 4.05
CA LEU A 143 17.38 17.95 2.82
C LEU A 143 16.58 18.78 1.81
N ASN A 144 17.13 19.93 1.39
CA ASN A 144 16.44 20.88 0.51
C ASN A 144 15.88 20.21 -0.76
N THR A 145 16.68 19.38 -1.43
CA THR A 145 16.27 18.70 -2.66
C THR A 145 15.14 17.69 -2.45
N ALA A 146 15.03 17.10 -1.25
CA ALA A 146 13.90 16.22 -0.93
C ALA A 146 12.62 17.03 -0.72
N PHE A 147 12.70 18.18 -0.05
CA PHE A 147 11.55 19.08 0.12
C PHE A 147 11.08 19.68 -1.19
N GLU A 148 12.00 20.09 -2.06
CA GLU A 148 11.70 20.59 -3.40
C GLU A 148 10.96 19.51 -4.21
N PHE A 149 11.49 18.28 -4.26
CA PHE A 149 10.82 17.16 -4.91
C PHE A 149 9.41 16.91 -4.37
N LEU A 150 9.22 16.93 -3.04
CA LEU A 150 7.91 16.76 -2.42
C LEU A 150 6.96 17.90 -2.77
N ALA A 151 7.44 19.15 -2.81
CA ALA A 151 6.65 20.31 -3.20
C ALA A 151 6.20 20.22 -4.66
N GLU A 152 7.10 19.80 -5.57
CA GLU A 152 6.78 19.56 -6.99
C GLU A 152 5.74 18.45 -7.16
N ASN A 153 5.75 17.44 -6.29
CA ASN A 153 4.77 16.35 -6.27
C ASN A 153 3.54 16.66 -5.41
N SER A 154 3.26 17.94 -5.13
CA SER A 154 2.05 18.40 -4.43
C SER A 154 1.89 17.87 -3.01
N PHE A 155 2.99 17.61 -2.30
CA PHE A 155 2.95 17.26 -0.89
C PHE A 155 2.42 18.43 -0.05
N ASP A 156 1.40 18.17 0.77
CA ASP A 156 0.80 19.16 1.65
C ASP A 156 1.53 19.24 3.01
N PHE A 157 2.54 20.11 3.08
CA PHE A 157 3.30 20.36 4.33
C PHE A 157 2.43 20.95 5.45
N ASN A 158 1.38 21.71 5.11
CA ASN A 158 0.46 22.24 6.12
C ASN A 158 -0.35 21.12 6.75
N LYS A 159 -0.86 20.18 5.95
CA LYS A 159 -1.54 18.98 6.45
C LYS A 159 -0.62 18.13 7.31
N TRP A 160 0.65 17.98 6.92
CA TRP A 160 1.65 17.31 7.75
C TRP A 160 1.82 17.97 9.13
N VAL A 161 2.11 19.27 9.18
CA VAL A 161 2.39 19.98 10.44
C VAL A 161 1.14 20.15 11.31
N TYR A 162 0.04 20.62 10.73
CA TYR A 162 -1.16 20.96 11.50
C TYR A 162 -2.03 19.75 11.80
N GLN A 163 -2.09 18.77 10.89
CA GLN A 163 -3.02 17.64 10.98
C GLN A 163 -2.34 16.29 11.15
N GLY A 164 -1.01 16.22 11.12
CA GLY A 164 -0.28 14.98 11.31
C GLY A 164 -0.64 14.27 12.62
N LYS A 165 -0.86 12.96 12.56
CA LYS A 165 -1.08 12.13 13.73
C LYS A 165 0.22 12.06 14.53
N LYS A 166 0.13 12.49 15.79
CA LYS A 166 1.23 12.42 16.76
C LYS A 166 1.62 10.96 17.04
N TYR A 167 2.91 10.69 17.01
CA TYR A 167 3.49 9.42 17.43
C TYR A 167 4.65 9.64 18.39
N TYR A 168 4.95 8.60 19.17
CA TYR A 168 6.03 8.59 20.16
C TYR A 168 7.01 7.47 19.79
N ARG A 169 8.31 7.73 19.95
CA ARG A 169 9.33 6.67 19.88
C ARG A 169 9.34 5.97 21.24
N SER A 170 9.14 4.65 21.25
CA SER A 170 9.34 3.79 22.41
C SER A 170 10.80 3.82 22.81
#